data_AF-W4RVF3-F1
#
_entry.id   AF-W4RVF3-F1
#
_cell.length_a   1.000
_cell.length_b   1.000
_cell.length_c   1.000
_cell.angle_alpha   90.00
_cell.angle_beta   90.00
_cell.angle_gamma   90.00
#
_symmetry.space_group_name_H-M   'P 1'
#
loop_
_entity.id
_entity.type
_entity.pdbx_description
1 polymer ?
#
loop_
_entity_poly.entity_id
_entity_poly.type
_entity_poly.pdbx_seq_one_letter_code
_entity_poly.pdbx_strand_id
1 'polypeptide(L)'
;MKKKLFGNVSITFLLILAALLLYYQFLTQPEINEDVPLPQDLHPVVQENKDMLVQKAAERGIKVLVTDGFRSFEEQNQLYEKGRSREGQIVTHAKGGESYHNFGLAIDFALVNKSGKAYGTLTMTEMAMGNQIGWK
;
A
#
# COMPACT_ATOMS: atom_id res chain seq x y z
N MET A 1 -50.42 30.25 -1.19
CA MET A 1 -49.46 29.15 -1.45
C MET A 1 -48.04 29.72 -1.55
N LYS A 2 -47.21 29.59 -0.52
CA LYS A 2 -45.81 30.08 -0.53
C LYS A 2 -44.94 29.05 -1.27
N LYS A 3 -44.59 29.31 -2.53
CA LYS A 3 -43.77 28.39 -3.33
C LYS A 3 -42.34 28.36 -2.77
N LYS A 4 -41.85 27.13 -2.58
CA LYS A 4 -40.51 26.60 -2.23
C LYS A 4 -39.27 27.47 -2.56
N LEU A 5 -39.18 28.71 -2.09
CA LEU A 5 -38.00 29.58 -2.32
C LEU A 5 -36.74 29.05 -1.61
N PHE A 6 -36.91 28.35 -0.48
CA PHE A 6 -35.81 27.77 0.30
C PHE A 6 -35.10 26.57 -0.37
N GLY A 7 -35.74 25.89 -1.33
CA GLY A 7 -35.11 24.76 -2.02
C GLY A 7 -33.99 25.20 -2.95
N ASN A 8 -34.21 26.28 -3.71
CA ASN A 8 -33.29 26.70 -4.77
C ASN A 8 -32.03 27.37 -4.20
N VAL A 9 -32.16 28.17 -3.15
CA VAL A 9 -31.03 28.84 -2.49
C VAL A 9 -30.08 27.83 -1.84
N SER A 10 -30.65 26.82 -1.15
CA SER A 10 -29.87 25.73 -0.56
C SER A 10 -29.17 24.89 -1.62
N ILE A 11 -29.82 24.61 -2.75
CA ILE A 11 -29.19 23.90 -3.88
C ILE A 11 -28.04 24.73 -4.47
N THR A 12 -28.24 26.03 -4.72
CA THR A 12 -27.16 26.88 -5.23
C THR A 12 -25.99 26.98 -4.24
N PHE A 13 -26.27 27.06 -2.94
CA PHE A 13 -25.23 27.04 -1.91
C PHE A 13 -24.43 25.72 -1.91
N LEU A 14 -25.12 24.58 -2.01
CA LEU A 14 -24.47 23.26 -2.10
C LEU A 14 -23.63 23.12 -3.38
N LEU A 15 -24.09 23.65 -4.52
CA LEU A 15 -23.32 23.64 -5.76
C LEU A 15 -22.06 24.51 -5.66
N ILE A 16 -22.16 25.69 -5.05
CA ILE A 16 -21.00 26.55 -4.80
C ILE A 16 -20.02 25.87 -3.85
N LEU A 17 -20.51 25.27 -2.76
CA LEU A 17 -19.67 24.54 -1.81
C LEU A 17 -18.97 23.35 -2.47
N ALA A 18 -19.67 22.57 -3.30
CA ALA A 18 -19.09 21.47 -4.06
C ALA A 18 -18.03 21.97 -5.06
N ALA A 19 -18.30 23.07 -5.78
CA ALA A 19 -17.34 23.65 -6.71
C ALA A 19 -16.08 24.18 -6.00
N LEU A 20 -16.24 24.81 -4.83
CA LEU A 20 -15.12 25.25 -3.99
C LEU A 20 -14.31 24.06 -3.46
N LEU A 21 -14.97 22.97 -3.06
CA LEU A 21 -14.30 21.75 -2.62
C LEU A 21 -13.51 21.09 -3.76
N LEU A 22 -14.10 21.00 -4.96
CA LEU A 22 -13.41 20.49 -6.15
C LEU A 22 -12.23 21.40 -6.55
N TYR A 23 -12.40 22.72 -6.48
CA TYR A 23 -11.33 23.68 -6.76
C TYR A 23 -10.19 23.55 -5.73
N TYR A 24 -10.50 23.37 -4.45
CA TYR A 24 -9.51 23.10 -3.41
C TYR A 24 -8.75 21.80 -3.68
N GLN A 25 -9.44 20.72 -4.08
CA GLN A 25 -8.80 19.47 -4.47
C GLN A 25 -7.87 19.63 -5.69
N PHE A 26 -8.27 20.45 -6.67
CA PHE A 26 -7.43 20.74 -7.83
C PHE A 26 -6.15 21.51 -7.46
N LEU A 27 -6.27 22.52 -6.57
CA LEU A 27 -5.10 23.27 -6.10
C LEU A 27 -4.18 22.46 -5.17
N THR A 28 -4.70 21.38 -4.58
CA THR A 28 -3.95 20.53 -3.64
C THR A 28 -3.53 19.19 -4.26
N GLN A 29 -3.54 19.07 -5.59
CA GLN A 29 -2.96 17.90 -6.24
C GLN A 29 -1.45 17.84 -5.95
N PRO A 30 -0.93 16.68 -5.52
CA PRO A 30 0.50 16.52 -5.34
C PRO A 30 1.20 16.64 -6.69
N GLU A 31 2.34 17.31 -6.71
CA GLU A 31 3.22 17.29 -7.88
C GLU A 31 3.80 15.86 -8.00
N ILE A 32 3.43 15.16 -9.08
CA ILE A 32 3.97 13.84 -9.37
C ILE A 32 5.29 14.03 -10.10
N ASN A 33 6.38 13.56 -9.50
CA ASN A 33 7.68 13.53 -10.14
C ASN A 33 7.87 12.19 -10.85
N GLU A 34 7.70 12.18 -12.17
CA GLU A 34 7.86 10.98 -13.00
C GLU A 34 9.33 10.53 -13.16
N ASP A 35 10.29 11.40 -12.84
CA ASP A 35 11.72 11.11 -12.95
C ASP A 35 12.27 10.35 -11.73
N VAL A 36 11.43 10.02 -10.74
CA VAL A 36 11.89 9.23 -9.61
C VAL A 36 12.07 7.77 -10.07
N PRO A 37 13.29 7.20 -9.96
CA PRO A 37 13.51 5.83 -10.40
C PRO A 37 12.72 4.86 -9.53
N LEU A 38 12.17 3.81 -10.17
CA LEU A 38 11.54 2.72 -9.44
C LEU A 38 12.58 2.04 -8.53
N PRO A 39 12.19 1.65 -7.31
CA PRO A 39 13.09 0.97 -6.39
C PRO A 39 13.45 -0.42 -6.94
N GLN A 40 14.61 -0.92 -6.52
CA GLN A 40 15.08 -2.27 -6.81
C GLN A 40 15.18 -3.14 -5.55
N ASP A 41 14.95 -2.55 -4.38
CA ASP A 41 15.10 -3.15 -3.06
C ASP A 41 14.09 -2.53 -2.08
N LEU A 42 14.09 -3.01 -0.83
CA LEU A 42 13.35 -2.38 0.25
C LEU A 42 13.85 -0.96 0.48
N HIS A 43 12.93 -0.04 0.76
CA HIS A 43 13.29 1.29 1.22
C HIS A 43 14.10 1.18 2.53
N PRO A 44 15.17 1.99 2.74
CA PRO A 44 16.05 1.86 3.91
C PRO A 44 15.32 1.83 5.26
N VAL A 45 14.28 2.65 5.43
CA VAL A 45 13.46 2.65 6.66
C VAL A 45 12.64 1.35 6.81
N VAL A 46 12.12 0.78 5.71
CA VAL A 46 11.41 -0.51 5.77
C VAL A 46 12.40 -1.63 6.12
N GLN A 47 13.61 -1.57 5.57
CA GLN A 47 14.70 -2.47 5.92
C GLN A 47 15.07 -2.36 7.40
N GLU A 48 15.24 -1.15 7.94
CA GLU A 48 15.51 -0.92 9.36
C GLU A 48 14.38 -1.43 10.25
N ASN A 49 13.12 -1.14 9.90
CA ASN A 49 11.95 -1.60 10.64
C ASN A 49 11.79 -3.11 10.60
N LYS A 50 12.11 -3.76 9.47
CA LYS A 50 12.18 -5.22 9.34
C LYS A 50 13.22 -5.79 10.29
N ASP A 51 14.42 -5.23 10.33
CA ASP A 51 15.50 -5.71 11.20
C ASP A 51 15.15 -5.52 12.68
N MET A 52 14.54 -4.38 13.04
CA MET A 52 14.00 -4.11 14.36
C MET A 52 12.88 -5.10 14.76
N LEU A 53 11.98 -5.43 13.84
CA LEU A 53 10.91 -6.42 14.07
C LEU A 53 11.53 -7.79 14.44
N VAL A 54 12.49 -8.26 13.66
CA VAL A 54 13.17 -9.54 13.89
C VAL A 54 13.89 -9.53 15.24
N GLN A 55 14.63 -8.47 15.54
CA GLN A 55 15.36 -8.34 16.80
C GLN A 55 14.42 -8.37 18.01
N LYS A 56 13.40 -7.49 18.04
CA LYS A 56 12.48 -7.38 19.18
C LYS A 56 11.64 -8.64 19.39
N ALA A 57 11.34 -9.36 18.32
CA ALA A 57 10.68 -10.66 18.41
C ALA A 57 11.60 -11.72 19.03
N ALA A 58 12.86 -11.76 18.60
CA ALA A 58 13.86 -12.70 19.13
C ALA A 58 14.13 -12.49 20.63
N GLU A 59 14.19 -11.24 21.09
CA GLU A 59 14.29 -10.89 22.53
C GLU A 59 13.14 -11.46 23.37
N ARG A 60 11.98 -11.70 22.76
CA ARG A 60 10.79 -12.30 23.37
C ARG A 60 10.67 -13.81 23.13
N GLY A 61 11.69 -14.43 22.53
CA GLY A 61 11.69 -15.85 22.18
C GLY A 61 10.76 -16.21 21.02
N ILE A 62 10.35 -15.21 20.22
CA ILE A 62 9.52 -15.40 19.03
C ILE A 62 10.42 -15.40 17.80
N LYS A 63 10.38 -16.47 17.01
CA LYS A 63 11.14 -16.54 15.76
C LYS A 63 10.29 -16.02 14.60
N VAL A 64 10.77 -14.99 13.93
CA VAL A 64 10.19 -14.39 12.73
C VAL A 64 10.99 -14.84 11.51
N LEU A 65 10.30 -15.24 10.45
CA LEU A 65 10.86 -15.54 9.14
C LEU A 65 10.28 -14.55 8.12
N VAL A 66 11.09 -13.65 7.60
CA VAL A 66 10.68 -12.80 6.46
C VAL A 66 10.64 -13.68 5.22
N THR A 67 9.48 -13.77 4.58
CA THR A 67 9.21 -14.62 3.41
C THR A 67 9.26 -13.85 2.10
N ASP A 68 8.97 -12.55 2.13
CA ASP A 68 9.00 -11.70 0.94
C ASP A 68 9.30 -10.23 1.31
N GLY A 69 9.78 -9.47 0.34
CA GLY A 69 10.17 -8.07 0.49
C GLY A 69 9.84 -7.26 -0.75
N PHE A 70 10.84 -6.65 -1.38
CA PHE A 70 10.64 -6.02 -2.68
C PHE A 70 10.28 -7.07 -3.75
N ARG A 71 9.33 -6.72 -4.62
CA ARG A 71 9.01 -7.48 -5.84
C ARG A 71 8.84 -6.54 -7.01
N SER A 72 9.50 -6.81 -8.12
CA SER A 72 9.29 -6.07 -9.37
C SER A 72 7.83 -6.17 -9.86
N PHE A 73 7.45 -5.28 -10.78
CA PHE A 73 6.12 -5.29 -11.39
C PHE A 73 5.87 -6.59 -12.16
N GLU A 74 6.92 -7.11 -12.80
CA GLU A 74 6.88 -8.38 -13.53
C GLU A 74 6.63 -9.56 -12.58
N GLU A 75 7.36 -9.67 -11.48
CA GLU A 75 7.15 -10.72 -10.48
C GLU A 75 5.73 -10.64 -9.87
N GLN A 76 5.22 -9.44 -9.62
CA GLN A 76 3.85 -9.25 -9.14
C GLN A 76 2.81 -9.66 -10.19
N ASN A 77 3.03 -9.37 -11.48
CA ASN A 77 2.15 -9.84 -12.55
C ASN A 77 2.14 -11.37 -12.62
N GLN A 78 3.29 -12.03 -12.49
CA GLN A 78 3.37 -13.48 -12.46
C GLN A 78 2.57 -14.09 -11.29
N LEU A 79 2.55 -13.43 -10.13
CA LEU A 79 1.72 -13.84 -9.00
C LEU A 79 0.23 -13.56 -9.22
N TYR A 80 -0.11 -12.42 -9.84
CA TYR A 80 -1.48 -12.09 -10.23
C TYR A 80 -2.03 -13.10 -11.25
N GLU A 81 -1.22 -13.62 -12.15
CA GLU A 81 -1.64 -14.60 -13.16
C GLU A 81 -1.99 -15.98 -12.57
N LYS A 82 -1.48 -16.34 -11.38
CA LYS A 82 -1.78 -17.62 -10.72
C LYS A 82 -3.26 -17.76 -10.36
N GLY A 83 -3.84 -18.91 -10.69
CA GLY A 83 -5.27 -19.19 -10.53
C GLY A 83 -6.17 -18.40 -11.48
N ARG A 84 -5.58 -17.70 -12.45
CA ARG A 84 -6.28 -16.97 -13.52
C ARG A 84 -5.85 -17.52 -14.89
N SER A 85 -4.72 -17.05 -15.40
CA SER A 85 -4.13 -17.49 -16.68
C SER A 85 -3.02 -18.52 -16.51
N ARG A 86 -2.50 -18.71 -15.29
CA ARG A 86 -1.56 -19.78 -14.91
C ARG A 86 -2.20 -20.68 -13.85
N GLU A 87 -1.81 -21.95 -13.85
CA GLU A 87 -2.23 -22.90 -12.82
C GLU A 87 -1.80 -22.46 -11.41
N GLY A 88 -2.55 -22.92 -10.40
CA GLY A 88 -2.31 -22.63 -8.99
C GLY A 88 -3.48 -21.91 -8.33
N GLN A 89 -3.32 -21.56 -7.06
CA GLN A 89 -4.30 -20.78 -6.32
C GLN A 89 -4.08 -19.28 -6.55
N ILE A 90 -5.15 -18.50 -6.49
CA ILE A 90 -5.06 -17.04 -6.46
C ILE A 90 -4.36 -16.64 -5.15
N VAL A 91 -3.19 -16.05 -5.26
CA VAL A 91 -2.38 -15.59 -4.11
C VAL A 91 -2.39 -14.07 -3.93
N THR A 92 -2.90 -13.34 -4.93
CA THR A 92 -3.01 -11.87 -4.89
C THR A 92 -4.11 -11.38 -5.83
N HIS A 93 -4.63 -10.19 -5.52
CA HIS A 93 -5.55 -9.44 -6.38
C HIS A 93 -4.90 -8.18 -6.98
N ALA A 94 -3.68 -7.84 -6.59
CA ALA A 94 -2.94 -6.68 -7.10
C ALA A 94 -2.11 -7.07 -8.32
N LYS A 95 -2.15 -6.26 -9.38
CA LYS A 95 -1.23 -6.33 -10.52
C LYS A 95 0.08 -5.63 -10.20
N GLY A 96 1.07 -5.76 -11.09
CA GLY A 96 2.30 -4.97 -11.02
C GLY A 96 1.99 -3.47 -11.00
N GLY A 97 2.54 -2.77 -10.02
CA GLY A 97 2.29 -1.35 -9.75
C GLY A 97 1.13 -1.09 -8.77
N GLU A 98 0.38 -2.12 -8.38
CA GLU A 98 -0.75 -1.98 -7.42
C GLU A 98 -0.41 -2.52 -6.02
N SER A 99 0.80 -3.08 -5.81
CA SER A 99 1.25 -3.62 -4.53
C SER A 99 2.36 -2.79 -3.91
N TYR A 100 2.33 -2.58 -2.59
CA TYR A 100 3.43 -1.91 -1.86
C TYR A 100 4.77 -2.64 -1.94
N HIS A 101 4.77 -3.96 -2.21
CA HIS A 101 6.00 -4.71 -2.49
C HIS A 101 6.71 -4.19 -3.76
N ASN A 102 5.94 -3.64 -4.71
CA ASN A 102 6.47 -3.04 -5.93
C ASN A 102 7.25 -1.75 -5.73
N PHE A 103 7.08 -1.15 -4.55
CA PHE A 103 7.73 0.10 -4.19
C PHE A 103 8.73 -0.08 -3.03
N GLY A 104 9.03 -1.32 -2.65
CA GLY A 104 9.93 -1.60 -1.52
C GLY A 104 9.38 -1.16 -0.16
N LEU A 105 8.05 -1.01 -0.05
CA LEU A 105 7.35 -0.47 1.14
C LEU A 105 6.64 -1.53 1.97
N ALA A 106 6.80 -2.81 1.63
CA ALA A 106 6.18 -3.92 2.35
C ALA A 106 7.12 -5.11 2.49
N ILE A 107 6.88 -5.88 3.55
CA ILE A 107 7.46 -7.20 3.76
C ILE A 107 6.34 -8.18 4.10
N ASP A 108 6.54 -9.43 3.71
CA ASP A 108 5.77 -10.55 4.23
C ASP A 108 6.65 -11.32 5.21
N PHE A 109 6.07 -11.73 6.34
CA PHE A 109 6.78 -12.53 7.33
C PHE A 109 5.84 -13.54 8.00
N ALA A 110 6.42 -14.61 8.52
CA ALA A 110 5.73 -15.64 9.27
C ALA A 110 6.33 -15.79 10.66
N LEU A 111 5.48 -16.11 11.64
CA LEU A 111 5.95 -16.64 12.92
C LEU A 111 6.23 -18.12 12.74
N VAL A 112 7.37 -18.59 13.25
CA VAL A 112 7.73 -20.00 13.20
C VAL A 112 7.84 -20.59 14.60
N ASN A 113 7.38 -21.83 14.75
CA ASN A 113 7.50 -22.56 16.00
C ASN A 113 8.93 -23.08 16.22
N LYS A 114 9.17 -23.73 17.37
CA LYS A 114 10.49 -24.30 17.72
C LYS A 114 10.99 -25.36 16.72
N SER A 115 10.10 -26.01 15.98
CA SER A 115 10.45 -26.99 14.93
C SER A 115 10.62 -26.36 13.54
N GLY A 116 10.57 -25.02 13.44
CA GLY A 116 10.73 -24.29 12.18
C GLY A 116 9.49 -24.25 11.29
N LYS A 117 8.34 -24.75 11.75
CA LYS A 117 7.07 -24.69 11.00
C LYS A 117 6.44 -23.31 11.15
N ALA A 118 6.12 -22.68 10.03
CA ALA A 118 5.38 -21.43 9.99
C ALA A 118 3.91 -21.61 10.41
N TYR A 119 3.40 -20.68 11.21
CA TYR A 119 1.97 -20.61 11.56
C TYR A 119 1.11 -19.98 10.46
N GLY A 120 1.73 -19.23 9.54
CA GLY A 120 1.09 -18.49 8.45
C GLY A 120 1.88 -17.22 8.13
N THR A 121 1.62 -16.62 6.97
CA THR A 121 2.28 -15.38 6.53
C THR A 121 1.41 -14.16 6.82
N LEU A 122 2.05 -13.08 7.27
CA LEU A 122 1.48 -11.77 7.56
C LEU A 122 2.21 -10.72 6.71
N THR A 123 1.47 -9.75 6.18
CA THR A 123 2.04 -8.61 5.46
C THR A 123 2.14 -7.40 6.38
N MET A 124 3.29 -6.74 6.39
CA MET A 124 3.48 -5.44 7.03
C MET A 124 3.83 -4.40 5.98
N THR A 125 3.14 -3.27 6.03
CA THR A 125 3.33 -2.15 5.09
C THR A 125 3.69 -0.89 5.87
N GLU A 126 4.72 -0.19 5.43
CA GLU A 126 5.09 1.13 5.97
C GLU A 126 4.43 2.23 5.13
N MET A 127 3.15 2.52 5.40
CA MET A 127 2.40 3.55 4.66
C MET A 127 2.86 5.00 4.98
N ALA A 128 3.58 5.20 6.08
CA ALA A 128 3.99 6.54 6.53
C ALA A 128 4.91 7.26 5.54
N MET A 129 5.62 6.50 4.68
CA MET A 129 6.58 7.09 3.75
C MET A 129 6.02 7.42 2.38
N GLY A 130 4.94 6.78 1.91
CA GLY A 130 4.35 7.05 0.59
C GLY A 130 4.04 8.54 0.36
N ASN A 131 3.61 9.25 1.43
CA ASN A 131 3.39 10.69 1.39
C ASN A 131 4.68 11.54 1.42
N GLN A 132 5.81 11.02 1.88
CA GLN A 132 7.09 11.74 1.98
C GLN A 132 7.94 11.61 0.72
N ILE A 133 7.72 10.55 -0.07
CA ILE A 133 8.50 10.27 -1.29
C ILE A 133 7.82 10.72 -2.59
N GLY A 134 6.65 11.37 -2.52
CA GLY A 134 5.96 11.91 -3.71
C GLY A 134 5.31 10.86 -4.61
N TRP A 135 5.18 9.62 -4.16
CA TRP A 135 4.52 8.55 -4.90
C TRP A 135 3.08 8.38 -4.42
N LYS A 136 2.12 8.86 -5.21
CA LYS A 136 0.70 8.54 -5.11
C LYS A 136 0.08 8.36 -6.49
#